data_AF-A0A502GTN8-F1
#
_entry.id   AF-A0A502GTN8-F1
#
_cell.length_a   1.000
_cell.length_b   1.000
_cell.length_c   1.000
_cell.angle_alpha   90.00
_cell.angle_beta   90.00
_cell.angle_gamma   90.00
#
_symmetry.space_group_name_H-M   'P 1'
#
loop_
_entity.id
_entity.type
_entity.pdbx_description
1 polymer ?
#
loop_
_entity_poly.entity_id
_entity_poly.type
_entity_poly.pdbx_seq_one_letter_code
_entity_poly.pdbx_strand_id
1 'polypeptide(L)'
;MNEGYWEAFFCALHQQVKPVNRLFNQKTTTLFAKTGINAQLCFSKQHSNILQHDACFSKTHSKVKIMALVIPALAGKMGSTDYYLSKMLVRELLQGVRPAGADQKWWEELPAEERMQRDADMKRVKTEIAPYIAQNADRFFGALIVLIYKGEPHFESLSTFKISLPHAYKSQAEDIGFLTIDGGQLIVLDGQHRWYALDSVHRGETVGLDADSVASDEISVIFIKHETDLKTRRIFNKVNRYAKQTSRGDNILTSEDDGYAIASRRLIYDNEAPFYAKPGEEALVNWKSNTLAPRSKQLTTLSALYEMSKIILGQSPEYKNFDEKHMVNRPSDVDLDGATDLLLSFWWAVLGEFLPYATALSGDHSKIVEMRKDEHAYSLLFKPAGQIAFVSGLIAAQAMTGLGLNELLVRANKLHWSMADKHWVNFIMNPNRTINARADIRDRTAQLIAYLLAGDKMTPDEVETIQAMYNSANLVPSASRGTEQWLSLPTSAAH
;
A
#
# COMPACT_ATOMS: atom_id res chain seq x y z
N MET A 1 -29.71 -35.65 14.85
CA MET A 1 -29.94 -34.93 16.13
C MET A 1 -28.79 -33.94 16.29
N ASN A 2 -28.90 -32.63 16.18
CA ASN A 2 -30.03 -31.75 15.90
C ASN A 2 -29.49 -30.58 15.05
N GLU A 3 -29.99 -30.50 13.81
CA GLU A 3 -30.16 -29.24 13.08
C GLU A 3 -31.40 -28.56 13.67
N GLY A 4 -31.29 -27.33 14.17
CA GLY A 4 -32.45 -26.71 14.82
C GLY A 4 -32.23 -25.37 15.51
N TYR A 5 -31.25 -24.56 15.11
CA TYR A 5 -31.06 -23.22 15.67
C TYR A 5 -30.81 -22.10 14.64
N TRP A 6 -30.88 -22.40 13.34
CA TRP A 6 -30.66 -21.39 12.28
C TRP A 6 -31.93 -20.94 11.54
N GLU A 7 -33.07 -21.64 11.66
CA GLU A 7 -34.30 -21.26 10.96
C GLU A 7 -35.17 -20.19 11.67
N ALA A 8 -34.91 -19.88 12.95
CA ALA A 8 -35.72 -18.91 13.69
C ALA A 8 -35.32 -17.44 13.44
N PHE A 9 -34.14 -17.17 12.87
CA PHE A 9 -33.67 -15.80 12.64
C PHE A 9 -34.05 -15.23 11.27
N PHE A 10 -34.36 -16.10 10.29
CA PHE A 10 -34.73 -15.69 8.93
C PHE A 10 -36.22 -15.34 8.74
N CYS A 11 -37.09 -15.68 9.70
CA CYS A 11 -38.53 -15.39 9.61
C CYS A 11 -38.95 -14.00 10.12
N ALA A 12 -38.04 -13.20 10.70
CA ALA A 12 -38.39 -11.89 11.29
C ALA A 12 -38.08 -10.67 10.41
N LEU A 13 -37.45 -10.83 9.24
CA LEU A 13 -37.10 -9.70 8.35
C LEU A 13 -37.95 -9.61 7.06
N HIS A 14 -38.99 -10.44 6.92
CA HIS A 14 -39.86 -10.45 5.73
C HIS A 14 -41.26 -9.83 5.94
N GLN A 15 -41.37 -8.87 6.85
CA GLN A 15 -42.52 -7.96 6.92
C GLN A 15 -42.07 -6.52 7.13
N GLN A 16 -41.70 -5.85 6.03
CA GLN A 16 -42.03 -4.45 5.72
C GLN A 16 -41.15 -3.95 4.56
N VAL A 17 -41.46 -4.41 3.34
CA VAL A 17 -41.09 -3.69 2.12
C VAL A 17 -42.27 -3.80 1.15
N LYS A 18 -42.95 -2.68 0.91
CA LYS A 18 -43.79 -2.49 -0.28
C LYS A 18 -43.35 -1.22 -1.03
N PRO A 19 -43.37 -1.24 -2.37
CA PRO A 19 -42.66 -0.29 -3.20
C PRO A 19 -43.51 0.94 -3.51
N VAL A 20 -42.88 2.10 -3.70
CA VAL A 20 -43.51 3.25 -4.35
C VAL A 20 -42.68 3.62 -5.56
N ASN A 21 -43.25 3.41 -6.74
CA ASN A 21 -42.73 3.93 -8.00
C ASN A 21 -43.90 4.46 -8.84
N ARG A 22 -43.68 5.66 -9.40
CA ARG A 22 -44.46 6.40 -10.43
C ARG A 22 -45.83 6.96 -10.05
N LEU A 23 -45.92 8.29 -10.10
CA LEU A 23 -46.90 9.01 -10.93
C LEU A 23 -46.41 10.45 -11.15
N PHE A 24 -45.86 10.70 -12.34
CA PHE A 24 -45.84 12.03 -12.95
C PHE A 24 -47.26 12.32 -13.47
N ASN A 25 -47.79 13.52 -13.20
CA ASN A 25 -48.25 14.52 -14.19
C ASN A 25 -49.50 15.33 -13.72
N GLN A 26 -49.35 16.65 -13.75
CA GLN A 26 -50.34 17.71 -13.98
C GLN A 26 -51.47 18.05 -12.97
N LYS A 27 -51.68 19.38 -12.85
CA LYS A 27 -52.73 20.17 -12.16
C LYS A 27 -52.44 20.36 -10.66
N THR A 28 -52.22 21.57 -10.14
CA THR A 28 -53.03 22.79 -10.29
C THR A 28 -52.21 24.05 -10.03
N THR A 29 -52.41 25.03 -10.91
CA THR A 29 -52.13 26.45 -10.75
C THR A 29 -52.95 27.06 -9.62
N THR A 30 -52.41 28.09 -8.97
CA THR A 30 -53.10 29.17 -8.22
C THR A 30 -53.50 28.90 -6.76
N LEU A 31 -52.69 29.37 -5.81
CA LEU A 31 -53.16 30.38 -4.87
C LEU A 31 -52.00 31.22 -4.32
N PHE A 32 -52.22 32.52 -4.37
CA PHE A 32 -51.33 33.63 -4.06
C PHE A 32 -50.95 33.74 -2.56
N ALA A 33 -49.72 34.24 -2.37
CA ALA A 33 -49.33 35.32 -1.46
C ALA A 33 -49.47 35.16 0.07
N LYS A 34 -48.30 35.18 0.73
CA LYS A 34 -47.92 35.80 2.03
C LYS A 34 -46.74 34.95 2.52
N THR A 35 -45.48 35.36 2.42
CA THR A 35 -44.81 36.53 3.01
C THR A 35 -43.46 36.69 2.28
N GLY A 36 -43.17 37.80 1.59
CA GLY A 36 -42.41 38.93 2.15
C GLY A 36 -40.90 38.61 2.24
N ILE A 37 -40.11 38.78 1.15
CA ILE A 37 -39.15 39.90 0.94
C ILE A 37 -37.88 39.74 1.83
N ASN A 38 -36.62 39.74 1.36
CA ASN A 38 -36.01 40.16 0.10
C ASN A 38 -34.64 39.47 -0.08
N ALA A 39 -34.40 38.89 -1.25
CA ALA A 39 -33.07 38.72 -1.83
C ALA A 39 -33.01 39.66 -3.04
N GLN A 40 -32.11 40.64 -3.03
CA GLN A 40 -31.90 41.49 -4.19
C GLN A 40 -30.40 41.64 -4.47
N LEU A 41 -30.05 41.15 -5.65
CA LEU A 41 -28.79 41.28 -6.36
C LEU A 41 -28.33 42.74 -6.47
N CYS A 42 -27.00 42.93 -6.52
CA CYS A 42 -26.40 43.94 -7.36
C CYS A 42 -25.00 43.50 -7.83
N PHE A 43 -24.92 43.15 -9.12
CA PHE A 43 -23.69 43.12 -9.90
C PHE A 43 -23.32 44.56 -10.31
N SER A 44 -22.06 44.96 -10.11
CA SER A 44 -21.17 45.57 -11.12
C SER A 44 -20.23 46.66 -10.59
N LYS A 45 -19.04 46.67 -11.22
CA LYS A 45 -18.03 47.73 -11.36
C LYS A 45 -16.87 47.83 -10.34
N GLN A 46 -15.80 47.12 -10.70
CA GLN A 46 -14.48 47.64 -11.08
C GLN A 46 -13.69 48.60 -10.17
N HIS A 47 -12.49 48.09 -9.85
CA HIS A 47 -11.18 48.76 -9.71
C HIS A 47 -10.82 49.53 -8.44
N SER A 48 -9.54 49.34 -8.09
CA SER A 48 -8.68 50.04 -7.13
C SER A 48 -8.99 49.87 -5.64
N ASN A 49 -8.31 48.91 -5.00
CA ASN A 49 -7.26 49.19 -4.02
C ASN A 49 -6.71 47.89 -3.43
N ILE A 50 -5.55 47.49 -3.96
CA ILE A 50 -4.61 46.58 -3.32
C ILE A 50 -3.72 47.46 -2.43
N LEU A 51 -3.38 46.93 -1.26
CA LEU A 51 -2.49 47.45 -0.20
C LEU A 51 -3.23 48.03 1.03
N GLN A 52 -2.78 47.53 2.18
CA GLN A 52 -3.10 47.92 3.57
C GLN A 52 -4.35 47.30 4.20
N HIS A 53 -4.20 46.05 4.65
CA HIS A 53 -4.79 45.60 5.92
C HIS A 53 -3.92 44.48 6.52
N ASP A 54 -2.63 44.78 6.71
CA ASP A 54 -1.80 44.11 7.71
C ASP A 54 -1.67 45.05 8.91
N ALA A 55 -1.65 44.45 10.12
CA ALA A 55 -1.57 45.08 11.43
C ALA A 55 -2.90 45.48 12.10
N CYS A 56 -3.70 44.48 12.49
CA CYS A 56 -4.40 44.54 13.79
C CYS A 56 -4.80 43.15 14.31
N PHE A 57 -3.82 42.28 14.59
CA PHE A 57 -4.02 41.19 15.55
C PHE A 57 -3.25 41.54 16.83
N SER A 58 -3.91 42.34 17.64
CA SER A 58 -3.54 42.58 19.03
C SER A 58 -3.44 41.25 19.78
N LYS A 59 -2.27 41.02 20.39
CA LYS A 59 -1.96 39.94 21.31
C LYS A 59 -2.98 39.88 22.44
N THR A 60 -3.98 39.02 22.30
CA THR A 60 -4.71 38.47 23.45
C THR A 60 -4.17 37.06 23.68
N HIS A 61 -3.15 36.98 24.53
CA HIS A 61 -2.81 35.73 25.21
C HIS A 61 -3.99 35.37 26.13
N SER A 62 -5.03 34.74 25.58
CA SER A 62 -5.95 33.99 26.42
C SER A 62 -5.14 32.83 26.98
N LYS A 63 -4.83 32.90 28.29
CA LYS A 63 -4.42 31.73 29.05
C LYS A 63 -5.61 30.77 29.01
N VAL A 64 -5.60 29.83 28.07
CA VAL A 64 -6.47 28.65 28.17
C VAL A 64 -6.02 27.93 29.43
N LYS A 65 -6.74 28.16 30.51
CA LYS A 65 -6.59 27.43 31.77
C LYS A 65 -7.04 26.00 31.44
N ILE A 66 -6.08 25.11 31.18
CA ILE A 66 -6.38 23.70 30.92
C ILE A 66 -7.15 23.19 32.15
N MET A 67 -8.40 22.80 31.94
CA MET A 67 -9.16 22.03 32.92
C MET A 67 -8.36 20.78 33.23
N ALA A 68 -8.24 20.40 34.50
CA ALA A 68 -7.59 19.17 34.91
C ALA A 68 -8.15 17.99 34.07
N LEU A 69 -7.27 17.27 33.37
CA LEU A 69 -7.69 16.09 32.60
C LEU A 69 -7.74 14.91 33.56
N VAL A 70 -8.92 14.32 33.73
CA VAL A 70 -9.13 13.13 34.56
C VAL A 70 -9.59 12.00 33.66
N ILE A 71 -8.81 10.91 33.61
CA ILE A 71 -9.07 9.78 32.72
C ILE A 71 -8.80 8.45 33.44
N PRO A 72 -9.58 7.39 33.16
CA PRO A 72 -9.28 6.06 33.69
C PRO A 72 -7.99 5.53 33.06
N ALA A 73 -7.07 5.05 33.87
CA ALA A 73 -5.75 4.63 33.40
C ALA A 73 -5.26 3.35 34.08
N LEU A 74 -4.37 2.66 33.38
CA LEU A 74 -3.51 1.61 33.90
C LEU A 74 -2.12 2.19 34.13
N ALA A 75 -1.67 2.23 35.37
CA ALA A 75 -0.30 2.60 35.71
C ALA A 75 0.64 1.43 35.42
N GLY A 76 1.83 1.75 34.93
CA GLY A 76 2.86 0.76 34.67
C GLY A 76 4.24 1.36 34.74
N LYS A 77 5.24 0.49 34.85
CA LYS A 77 6.65 0.88 34.87
C LYS A 77 7.47 0.04 33.93
N MET A 78 8.21 0.69 33.04
CA MET A 78 9.15 0.04 32.13
C MET A 78 10.56 0.59 32.38
N GLY A 79 11.43 -0.24 32.96
CA GLY A 79 12.74 0.20 33.42
C GLY A 79 12.61 1.31 34.47
N SER A 80 13.16 2.49 34.18
CA SER A 80 13.04 3.68 35.02
C SER A 80 11.94 4.65 34.60
N THR A 81 11.08 4.27 33.63
CA THR A 81 10.01 5.13 33.12
C THR A 81 8.67 4.65 33.63
N ASP A 82 8.01 5.47 34.44
CA ASP A 82 6.61 5.29 34.81
C ASP A 82 5.73 5.81 33.64
N TYR A 83 4.67 5.07 33.32
CA TYR A 83 3.75 5.38 32.23
C TYR A 83 2.31 5.05 32.63
N TYR A 84 1.36 5.66 31.92
CA TYR A 84 -0.07 5.46 32.15
C TYR A 84 -0.79 5.19 30.83
N LEU A 85 -1.38 4.01 30.69
CA LEU A 85 -2.17 3.64 29.52
C LEU A 85 -3.65 4.00 29.75
N SER A 86 -4.24 4.76 28.85
CA SER A 86 -5.65 5.16 28.89
C SER A 86 -6.26 5.04 27.49
N LYS A 87 -7.59 5.16 27.42
CA LYS A 87 -8.29 5.51 26.17
C LYS A 87 -8.74 6.96 26.19
N MET A 88 -8.88 7.57 25.02
CA MET A 88 -9.44 8.92 24.84
C MET A 88 -10.29 8.96 23.57
N LEU A 89 -11.33 9.79 23.58
CA LEU A 89 -12.07 10.08 22.36
C LEU A 89 -11.22 10.94 21.44
N VAL A 90 -11.27 10.70 20.12
CA VAL A 90 -10.50 11.47 19.13
C VAL A 90 -10.75 12.98 19.28
N ARG A 91 -12.00 13.42 19.45
CA ARG A 91 -12.32 14.84 19.65
C ARG A 91 -11.64 15.45 20.89
N GLU A 92 -11.50 14.68 21.97
CA GLU A 92 -10.89 15.13 23.23
C GLU A 92 -9.36 15.18 23.08
N LEU A 93 -8.79 14.18 22.41
CA LEU A 93 -7.38 14.15 22.05
C LEU A 93 -7.00 15.39 21.23
N LEU A 94 -7.75 15.71 20.18
CA LEU A 94 -7.44 16.84 19.29
C LEU A 94 -7.57 18.21 19.99
N GLN A 95 -8.44 18.31 21.00
CA GLN A 95 -8.57 19.53 21.80
C GLN A 95 -7.46 19.69 22.85
N GLY A 96 -7.02 18.59 23.46
CA GLY A 96 -6.10 18.60 24.61
C GLY A 96 -4.63 18.34 24.28
N VAL A 97 -4.34 17.63 23.19
CA VAL A 97 -3.00 17.16 22.83
C VAL A 97 -2.53 17.84 21.54
N ARG A 98 -1.27 18.28 21.53
CA ARG A 98 -0.66 18.96 20.38
C ARG A 98 0.50 18.15 19.79
N PRO A 99 0.76 18.22 18.47
CA PRO A 99 1.95 17.64 17.90
C PRO A 99 3.20 18.39 18.40
N ALA A 100 4.34 17.69 18.42
CA ALA A 100 5.62 18.33 18.73
C ALA A 100 6.01 19.33 17.62
N GLY A 101 6.68 20.43 17.98
CA GLY A 101 7.13 21.45 17.03
C GLY A 101 6.31 22.75 17.01
N ALA A 102 5.16 22.80 17.69
CA ALA A 102 4.46 24.05 17.97
C ALA A 102 5.09 24.76 19.19
N ASP A 103 5.85 25.82 18.96
CA ASP A 103 6.29 26.83 19.95
C ASP A 103 7.18 26.35 21.13
N GLN A 104 7.98 25.31 20.95
CA GLN A 104 8.78 24.71 22.03
C GLN A 104 10.28 25.01 21.89
N LYS A 105 10.87 25.77 22.84
CA LYS A 105 12.32 26.09 22.82
C LYS A 105 13.24 24.86 22.72
N TRP A 106 12.91 23.79 23.45
CA TRP A 106 13.69 22.55 23.42
C TRP A 106 13.64 21.84 22.06
N TRP A 107 12.63 22.15 21.23
CA TRP A 107 12.51 21.65 19.86
C TRP A 107 13.48 22.35 18.91
N GLU A 108 13.62 23.69 19.02
CA GLU A 108 14.57 24.47 18.23
C GLU A 108 16.03 24.08 18.51
N GLU A 109 16.31 23.60 19.72
CA GLU A 109 17.63 23.15 20.18
C GLU A 109 18.00 21.74 19.66
N LEU A 110 17.09 21.02 18.99
CA LEU A 110 17.38 19.71 18.42
C LEU A 110 18.19 19.83 17.11
N PRO A 111 19.17 18.93 16.89
CA PRO A 111 19.84 18.80 15.59
C PRO A 111 18.82 18.69 14.46
N ALA A 112 19.14 19.25 13.29
CA ALA A 112 18.24 19.29 12.14
C ALA A 112 17.80 17.88 11.73
N GLU A 113 18.67 16.88 11.88
CA GLU A 113 18.39 15.48 11.59
C GLU A 113 17.37 14.88 12.58
N GLU A 114 17.41 15.28 13.85
CA GLU A 114 16.43 14.85 14.87
C GLU A 114 15.09 15.55 14.68
N ARG A 115 15.07 16.82 14.22
CA ARG A 115 13.84 17.54 13.85
C ARG A 115 13.20 16.98 12.59
N MET A 116 13.99 16.72 11.55
CA MET A 116 13.53 16.14 10.29
C MET A 116 12.89 14.76 10.48
N GLN A 117 13.39 13.95 11.42
CA GLN A 117 12.76 12.68 11.79
C GLN A 117 11.47 12.83 12.59
N ARG A 118 11.20 14.02 13.13
CA ARG A 118 10.03 14.33 13.96
C ARG A 118 8.97 15.13 13.23
N ASP A 119 9.31 15.84 12.16
CA ASP A 119 8.33 16.47 11.29
C ASP A 119 7.50 15.40 10.61
N ALA A 120 6.18 15.52 10.73
CA ALA A 120 5.29 14.61 10.02
C ALA A 120 5.42 14.85 8.52
N ASP A 121 5.64 13.76 7.78
CA ASP A 121 5.50 13.72 6.33
C ASP A 121 4.03 13.96 5.97
N MET A 122 3.68 15.22 5.73
CA MET A 122 2.32 15.62 5.39
C MET A 122 1.84 15.05 4.07
N LYS A 123 2.73 14.67 3.15
CA LYS A 123 2.35 13.94 1.94
C LYS A 123 1.81 12.58 2.34
N ARG A 124 2.57 11.84 3.15
CA ARG A 124 2.15 10.53 3.68
C ARG A 124 0.85 10.60 4.48
N VAL A 125 0.69 11.62 5.33
CA VAL A 125 -0.57 11.85 6.08
C VAL A 125 -1.76 11.93 5.13
N LYS A 126 -1.65 12.75 4.07
CA LYS A 126 -2.74 13.03 3.13
C LYS A 126 -3.01 11.88 2.16
N THR A 127 -1.97 11.14 1.75
CA THR A 127 -2.11 10.12 0.71
C THR A 127 -2.35 8.72 1.27
N GLU A 128 -1.98 8.44 2.52
CA GLU A 128 -2.06 7.09 3.09
C GLU A 128 -2.95 7.06 4.35
N ILE A 129 -2.58 7.83 5.37
CA ILE A 129 -3.12 7.60 6.73
C ILE A 129 -4.51 8.22 6.90
N ALA A 130 -4.73 9.46 6.47
CA ALA A 130 -6.04 10.10 6.57
C ALA A 130 -7.10 9.40 5.72
N PRO A 131 -6.83 9.00 4.46
CA PRO A 131 -7.76 8.18 3.68
C PRO A 131 -8.11 6.86 4.37
N TYR A 132 -7.12 6.14 4.92
CA TYR A 132 -7.36 4.91 5.68
C TYR A 132 -8.35 5.14 6.83
N ILE A 133 -8.11 6.16 7.66
CA ILE A 133 -8.99 6.51 8.79
C ILE A 133 -10.40 6.90 8.29
N ALA A 134 -10.51 7.66 7.21
CA ALA A 134 -11.80 8.16 6.74
C ALA A 134 -12.68 7.09 6.06
N GLN A 135 -12.09 6.03 5.48
CA GLN A 135 -12.79 5.11 4.58
C GLN A 135 -12.96 3.69 5.12
N ASN A 136 -12.16 3.29 6.12
CA ASN A 136 -12.20 1.92 6.65
C ASN A 136 -12.95 1.84 7.96
N ALA A 137 -14.09 1.13 7.97
CA ALA A 137 -14.84 0.82 9.19
C ALA A 137 -14.00 0.06 10.24
N ASP A 138 -13.05 -0.77 9.79
CA ASP A 138 -12.15 -1.55 10.64
C ASP A 138 -10.87 -0.80 11.04
N ARG A 139 -10.84 0.53 10.93
CA ARG A 139 -9.68 1.37 11.25
C ARG A 139 -9.15 1.10 12.66
N PHE A 140 -7.85 0.85 12.76
CA PHE A 140 -7.18 0.71 14.04
C PHE A 140 -5.69 1.04 13.91
N PHE A 141 -5.10 1.61 14.98
CA PHE A 141 -3.66 1.77 15.07
C PHE A 141 -3.17 1.68 16.50
N GLY A 142 -1.87 1.36 16.64
CA GLY A 142 -1.23 1.29 17.95
C GLY A 142 -1.26 2.62 18.71
N ALA A 143 -1.12 2.55 20.04
CA ALA A 143 -1.29 3.70 20.92
C ALA A 143 -0.42 4.91 20.52
N LEU A 144 -0.94 6.12 20.78
CA LEU A 144 -0.15 7.35 20.73
C LEU A 144 0.65 7.49 22.01
N ILE A 145 1.92 7.88 21.90
CA ILE A 145 2.73 8.22 23.08
C ILE A 145 2.63 9.73 23.29
N VAL A 146 2.11 10.14 24.44
CA VAL A 146 1.91 11.53 24.81
C VAL A 146 2.79 11.90 25.99
N LEU A 147 3.62 12.92 25.80
CA LEU A 147 4.47 13.51 26.81
C LEU A 147 3.69 14.54 27.62
N ILE A 148 3.68 14.39 28.94
CA ILE A 148 3.21 15.41 29.88
C ILE A 148 4.37 16.35 30.15
N TYR A 149 4.35 17.53 29.53
CA TYR A 149 5.42 18.52 29.63
C TYR A 149 5.04 19.65 30.59
N LYS A 150 5.85 19.87 31.63
CA LYS A 150 5.59 20.85 32.70
C LYS A 150 4.23 20.69 33.39
N GLY A 151 3.67 19.49 33.34
CA GLY A 151 2.47 19.09 34.09
C GLY A 151 2.82 17.97 35.06
N GLU A 152 1.99 17.79 36.08
CA GLU A 152 2.17 16.76 37.09
C GLU A 152 1.08 15.68 36.96
N PRO A 153 1.44 14.43 36.65
CA PRO A 153 0.50 13.31 36.70
C PRO A 153 0.28 12.84 38.13
N HIS A 154 -0.98 12.81 38.55
CA HIS A 154 -1.44 12.28 39.82
C HIS A 154 -2.29 11.04 39.56
N PHE A 155 -1.79 9.86 39.90
CA PHE A 155 -2.51 8.60 39.72
C PHE A 155 -3.13 8.12 41.04
N GLU A 156 -4.44 7.94 41.03
CA GLU A 156 -5.22 7.44 42.14
C GLU A 156 -5.67 6.00 41.85
N SER A 157 -4.96 5.06 42.46
CA SER A 157 -5.25 3.62 42.36
C SER A 157 -6.59 3.25 42.98
N LEU A 158 -7.30 2.29 42.36
CA LEU A 158 -8.53 1.69 42.90
C LEU A 158 -8.34 1.08 44.30
N SER A 159 -7.12 0.61 44.62
CA SER A 159 -6.78 0.10 45.96
C SER A 159 -6.91 1.14 47.08
N THR A 160 -6.81 2.44 46.75
CA THR A 160 -6.93 3.54 47.72
C THR A 160 -8.39 3.85 48.08
N PHE A 161 -9.33 3.44 47.22
CA PHE A 161 -10.75 3.58 47.48
C PHE A 161 -11.18 2.50 48.49
N LYS A 162 -12.09 2.86 49.40
CA LYS A 162 -12.66 1.94 50.40
C LYS A 162 -13.66 0.96 49.77
N ILE A 163 -13.24 0.23 48.74
CA ILE A 163 -14.05 -0.72 47.98
C ILE A 163 -13.69 -2.14 48.44
N SER A 164 -14.68 -2.95 48.77
CA SER A 164 -14.49 -4.36 49.09
C SER A 164 -14.21 -5.14 47.81
N LEU A 165 -12.94 -5.44 47.53
CA LEU A 165 -12.52 -6.22 46.37
C LEU A 165 -12.25 -7.68 46.76
N PRO A 166 -12.76 -8.66 45.96
CA PRO A 166 -12.33 -10.05 46.05
C PRO A 166 -10.81 -10.18 46.03
N HIS A 167 -10.27 -11.15 46.78
CA HIS A 167 -8.82 -11.36 46.90
C HIS A 167 -8.11 -11.44 45.54
N ALA A 168 -8.74 -12.08 44.54
CA ALA A 168 -8.21 -12.27 43.21
C ALA A 168 -7.95 -10.97 42.41
N TYR A 169 -8.55 -9.84 42.81
CA TYR A 169 -8.43 -8.56 42.11
C TYR A 169 -7.58 -7.53 42.86
N LYS A 170 -7.18 -7.80 44.11
CA LYS A 170 -6.45 -6.83 44.94
C LYS A 170 -5.11 -6.45 44.34
N SER A 171 -4.36 -7.41 43.81
CA SER A 171 -3.07 -7.15 43.16
C SER A 171 -3.18 -6.29 41.91
N GLN A 172 -4.25 -6.45 41.13
CA GLN A 172 -4.48 -5.70 39.88
C GLN A 172 -5.10 -4.34 40.15
N ALA A 173 -5.81 -4.18 41.27
CA ALA A 173 -6.41 -2.91 41.66
C ALA A 173 -5.37 -1.84 42.02
N GLU A 174 -4.12 -2.21 42.30
CA GLU A 174 -3.01 -1.27 42.48
C GLU A 174 -2.71 -0.52 41.18
N ASP A 175 -2.69 -1.23 40.05
CA ASP A 175 -2.33 -0.67 38.74
C ASP A 175 -3.52 -0.05 38.00
N ILE A 176 -4.76 -0.32 38.40
CA ILE A 176 -5.98 0.26 37.82
C ILE A 176 -6.39 1.49 38.62
N GLY A 177 -6.71 2.61 37.97
CA GLY A 177 -7.10 3.82 38.68
C GLY A 177 -7.51 4.97 37.76
N PHE A 178 -7.47 6.18 38.32
CA PHE A 178 -7.71 7.42 37.59
C PHE A 178 -6.43 8.25 37.55
N LEU A 179 -6.07 8.72 36.36
CA LEU A 179 -4.98 9.66 36.15
C LEU A 179 -5.56 11.06 36.05
N THR A 180 -5.14 11.93 36.95
CA THR A 180 -5.37 13.37 36.91
C THR A 180 -4.11 14.07 36.42
N ILE A 181 -4.19 14.87 35.37
CA ILE A 181 -3.08 15.68 34.87
C ILE A 181 -3.40 17.15 35.10
N ASP A 182 -2.64 17.75 36.01
CA ASP A 182 -2.82 19.15 36.41
C ASP A 182 -1.82 20.06 35.67
N GLY A 183 -2.36 20.93 34.82
CA GLY A 183 -1.58 21.92 34.08
C GLY A 183 -0.60 21.33 33.06
N GLY A 184 0.38 22.13 32.66
CA GLY A 184 1.36 21.74 31.64
C GLY A 184 0.82 21.71 30.22
N GLN A 185 1.45 20.91 29.37
CA GLN A 185 1.08 20.67 27.97
C GLN A 185 1.17 19.18 27.66
N LEU A 186 0.25 18.69 26.85
CA LEU A 186 0.27 17.33 26.33
C LEU A 186 0.80 17.35 24.90
N ILE A 187 1.89 16.63 24.66
CA ILE A 187 2.61 16.67 23.39
C ILE A 187 2.71 15.27 22.81
N VAL A 188 2.32 15.08 21.56
CA VAL A 188 2.51 13.80 20.85
C VAL A 188 4.00 13.56 20.66
N LEU A 189 4.55 12.59 21.40
CA LEU A 189 5.92 12.13 21.28
C LEU A 189 6.05 11.13 20.14
N ASP A 190 5.11 10.20 20.00
CA ASP A 190 5.05 9.23 18.90
C ASP A 190 3.62 9.10 18.35
N GLY A 191 3.51 8.89 17.04
CA GLY A 191 2.23 8.86 16.31
C GLY A 191 1.75 10.22 15.79
N GLN A 192 2.66 11.17 15.54
CA GLN A 192 2.30 12.50 15.02
C GLN A 192 1.55 12.45 13.69
N HIS A 193 1.96 11.59 12.74
CA HIS A 193 1.23 11.42 11.48
C HIS A 193 -0.23 10.97 11.70
N ARG A 194 -0.48 10.15 12.72
CA ARG A 194 -1.82 9.69 13.09
C ARG A 194 -2.64 10.82 13.70
N TRP A 195 -2.03 11.63 14.56
CA TRP A 195 -2.67 12.84 15.09
C TRP A 195 -3.08 13.81 13.97
N TYR A 196 -2.18 14.10 13.02
CA TYR A 196 -2.50 14.96 11.89
C TYR A 196 -3.56 14.35 10.97
N ALA A 197 -3.55 13.03 10.77
CA ALA A 197 -4.57 12.35 9.98
C ALA A 197 -5.94 12.45 10.66
N LEU A 198 -6.03 12.20 11.96
CA LEU A 198 -7.26 12.38 12.75
C LEU A 198 -7.76 13.83 12.68
N ASP A 199 -6.87 14.82 12.80
CA ASP A 199 -7.21 16.24 12.71
C ASP A 199 -7.77 16.60 11.32
N SER A 200 -7.12 16.10 10.26
CA SER A 200 -7.54 16.34 8.87
C SER A 200 -8.93 15.76 8.59
N VAL A 201 -9.22 14.54 9.07
CA VAL A 201 -10.55 13.93 8.95
C VAL A 201 -11.58 14.66 9.81
N HIS A 202 -11.24 14.99 11.06
CA HIS A 202 -12.13 15.70 11.99
C HIS A 202 -12.53 17.10 11.49
N ARG A 203 -11.63 17.79 10.79
CA ARG A 203 -11.89 19.10 10.15
C ARG A 203 -12.63 19.00 8.82
N GLY A 204 -12.86 17.79 8.31
CA GLY A 204 -13.51 17.56 7.01
C GLY A 204 -12.60 17.84 5.80
N GLU A 205 -11.28 17.91 5.98
CA GLU A 205 -10.32 18.07 4.88
C GLU A 205 -10.16 16.76 4.09
N THR A 206 -10.30 15.61 4.77
CA THR A 206 -10.32 14.29 4.16
C THR A 206 -11.71 13.69 4.27
N VAL A 207 -12.31 13.37 3.12
CA VAL A 207 -13.64 12.75 3.03
C VAL A 207 -13.52 11.23 2.95
N GLY A 208 -14.50 10.52 3.49
CA GLY A 208 -14.60 9.07 3.40
C GLY A 208 -15.93 8.58 3.98
N LEU A 209 -16.27 7.33 3.66
CA LEU A 209 -17.57 6.72 4.02
C LEU A 209 -17.83 6.72 5.52
N ASP A 210 -16.77 6.65 6.33
CA ASP A 210 -16.85 6.51 7.76
C ASP A 210 -16.30 7.73 8.52
N ALA A 211 -15.94 8.80 7.81
CA ALA A 211 -15.30 10.01 8.36
C ALA A 211 -16.10 10.65 9.51
N ASP A 212 -17.43 10.64 9.41
CA ASP A 212 -18.32 11.25 10.41
C ASP A 212 -18.22 10.59 11.80
N SER A 213 -17.88 9.30 11.85
CA SER A 213 -17.75 8.55 13.10
C SER A 213 -16.38 8.71 13.78
N VAL A 214 -15.37 9.24 13.07
CA VAL A 214 -13.98 9.30 13.56
C VAL A 214 -13.85 10.13 14.83
N ALA A 215 -14.64 11.20 14.98
CA ALA A 215 -14.62 12.05 16.18
C ALA A 215 -15.10 11.32 17.46
N SER A 216 -15.82 10.22 17.30
CA SER A 216 -16.30 9.36 18.39
C SER A 216 -15.46 8.12 18.62
N ASP A 217 -14.43 7.86 17.81
CA ASP A 217 -13.53 6.73 18.03
C ASP A 217 -12.78 6.88 19.36
N GLU A 218 -12.63 5.77 20.07
CA GLU A 218 -11.82 5.68 21.29
C GLU A 218 -10.43 5.13 20.93
N ILE A 219 -9.38 5.92 21.15
CA ILE A 219 -8.01 5.53 20.84
C ILE A 219 -7.18 5.29 22.10
N SER A 220 -6.23 4.36 22.01
CA SER A 220 -5.26 4.09 23.08
C SER A 220 -4.19 5.19 23.15
N VAL A 221 -3.91 5.67 24.35
CA VAL A 221 -2.93 6.72 24.63
C VAL A 221 -2.05 6.30 25.80
N ILE A 222 -0.74 6.41 25.63
CA ILE A 222 0.26 6.16 26.67
C ILE A 222 0.84 7.50 27.11
N PHE A 223 0.59 7.88 28.35
CA PHE A 223 1.15 9.09 28.95
C PHE A 223 2.48 8.80 29.63
N ILE A 224 3.47 9.66 29.39
CA ILE A 224 4.78 9.62 30.04
C ILE A 224 5.10 11.02 30.57
N LYS A 225 5.58 11.11 31.81
CA LYS A 225 6.02 12.38 32.39
C LYS A 225 7.34 12.83 31.76
N HIS A 226 7.45 14.12 31.43
CA HIS A 226 8.74 14.72 31.14
C HIS A 226 9.57 14.85 32.44
N GLU A 227 10.72 14.16 32.48
CA GLU A 227 11.70 14.31 33.56
C GLU A 227 12.88 15.16 33.13
N THR A 228 13.46 14.83 31.96
CA THR A 228 14.60 15.53 31.37
C THR A 228 14.52 15.45 29.84
N ASP A 229 15.13 16.42 29.17
CA ASP A 229 15.21 16.44 27.70
C ASP A 229 16.01 15.25 27.16
N LEU A 230 17.07 14.85 27.86
CA LEU A 230 17.90 13.69 27.48
C LEU A 230 17.11 12.38 27.53
N LYS A 231 16.33 12.12 28.59
CA LYS A 231 15.50 10.90 28.69
C LYS A 231 14.45 10.88 27.60
N THR A 232 13.76 12.00 27.39
CA THR A 232 12.74 12.18 26.35
C THR A 232 13.30 11.91 24.95
N ARG A 233 14.48 12.48 24.62
CA ARG A 233 15.16 12.23 23.34
C ARG A 233 15.56 10.76 23.15
N ARG A 234 16.06 10.10 24.20
CA ARG A 234 16.42 8.67 24.13
C ARG A 234 15.21 7.79 23.87
N ILE A 235 14.11 8.00 24.58
CA ILE A 235 12.86 7.26 24.39
C ILE A 235 12.39 7.44 22.95
N PHE A 236 12.27 8.68 22.47
CA PHE A 236 11.84 8.99 21.12
C PHE A 236 12.70 8.31 20.04
N ASN A 237 14.03 8.47 20.12
CA ASN A 237 14.95 7.91 19.13
C ASN A 237 14.88 6.37 19.10
N LYS A 238 14.60 5.72 20.24
CA LYS A 238 14.49 4.26 20.30
C LYS A 238 13.15 3.75 19.77
N VAL A 239 12.03 4.38 20.12
CA VAL A 239 10.70 3.99 19.62
C VAL A 239 10.67 3.97 18.09
N ASN A 240 11.20 5.01 17.44
CA ASN A 240 11.21 5.10 15.98
C ASN A 240 12.24 4.17 15.31
N ARG A 241 13.43 4.00 15.90
CA ARG A 241 14.50 3.21 15.27
C ARG A 241 14.24 1.71 15.25
N TYR A 242 13.46 1.19 16.20
CA TYR A 242 13.15 -0.24 16.25
C TYR A 242 11.99 -0.66 15.36
N ALA A 243 11.18 0.28 14.86
CA ALA A 243 10.18 0.03 13.84
C ALA A 243 10.87 -0.22 12.49
N LYS A 244 11.33 -1.46 12.28
CA LYS A 244 11.85 -1.89 10.98
C LYS A 244 10.70 -1.99 9.99
N GLN A 245 10.90 -1.48 8.78
CA GLN A 245 10.00 -1.76 7.67
C GLN A 245 9.95 -3.26 7.45
N THR A 246 8.74 -3.79 7.33
CA THR A 246 8.47 -5.14 6.86
C THR A 246 9.04 -5.33 5.46
N SER A 247 9.49 -6.54 5.15
CA SER A 247 10.03 -6.80 3.82
C SER A 247 8.92 -6.74 2.78
N ARG A 248 9.29 -6.50 1.52
CA ARG A 248 8.33 -6.53 0.40
C ARG A 248 7.57 -7.85 0.32
N GLY A 249 8.26 -8.97 0.55
CA GLY A 249 7.64 -10.30 0.55
C GLY A 249 6.61 -10.45 1.66
N ASP A 250 6.92 -9.96 2.87
CA ASP A 250 5.99 -9.99 4.00
C ASP A 250 4.75 -9.14 3.71
N ASN A 251 4.93 -7.94 3.15
CA ASN A 251 3.81 -7.06 2.79
C ASN A 251 2.88 -7.73 1.78
N ILE A 252 3.43 -8.33 0.71
CA ILE A 252 2.62 -9.06 -0.28
C ILE A 252 1.92 -10.28 0.38
N LEU A 253 2.61 -10.95 1.32
CA LEU A 253 2.07 -12.13 1.98
C LEU A 253 0.90 -11.79 2.93
N THR A 254 0.88 -10.60 3.53
CA THR A 254 -0.10 -10.20 4.55
C THR A 254 -1.11 -9.15 4.10
N SER A 255 -0.90 -8.47 2.97
CA SER A 255 -1.81 -7.41 2.53
C SER A 255 -3.16 -8.00 2.11
N GLU A 256 -4.22 -7.56 2.79
CA GLU A 256 -5.61 -7.86 2.46
C GLU A 256 -6.30 -6.73 1.69
N ASP A 257 -5.59 -5.63 1.41
CA ASP A 257 -6.13 -4.49 0.65
C ASP A 257 -5.53 -4.42 -0.76
N ASP A 258 -4.34 -4.99 -0.99
CA ASP A 258 -3.70 -5.04 -2.29
C ASP A 258 -4.25 -6.21 -3.12
N GLY A 259 -5.06 -5.88 -4.12
CA GLY A 259 -5.68 -6.86 -5.00
C GLY A 259 -4.69 -7.68 -5.82
N TYR A 260 -3.57 -7.09 -6.27
CA TYR A 260 -2.51 -7.87 -6.94
C TYR A 260 -1.86 -8.86 -5.98
N ALA A 261 -1.65 -8.47 -4.72
CA ALA A 261 -1.09 -9.34 -3.69
C ALA A 261 -2.02 -10.52 -3.38
N ILE A 262 -3.32 -10.25 -3.19
CA ILE A 262 -4.33 -11.28 -2.95
C ILE A 262 -4.42 -12.24 -4.14
N ALA A 263 -4.55 -11.73 -5.37
CA ALA A 263 -4.62 -12.56 -6.57
C ALA A 263 -3.34 -13.37 -6.79
N SER A 264 -2.16 -12.80 -6.53
CA SER A 264 -0.88 -13.52 -6.60
C SER A 264 -0.77 -14.64 -5.56
N ARG A 265 -1.33 -14.44 -4.35
CA ARG A 265 -1.38 -15.48 -3.30
C ARG A 265 -2.29 -16.63 -3.69
N ARG A 266 -3.45 -16.34 -4.30
CA ARG A 266 -4.39 -17.35 -4.82
C ARG A 266 -3.72 -18.29 -5.83
N LEU A 267 -2.83 -17.78 -6.68
CA LEU A 267 -2.03 -18.61 -7.60
C LEU A 267 -1.11 -19.65 -6.91
N ILE A 268 -0.80 -19.46 -5.63
CA ILE A 268 0.12 -20.30 -4.84
C ILE A 268 -0.64 -21.20 -3.85
N TYR A 269 -1.72 -20.69 -3.25
CA TYR A 269 -2.38 -21.36 -2.12
C TYR A 269 -3.70 -22.04 -2.49
N ASP A 270 -4.38 -21.61 -3.55
CA ASP A 270 -5.63 -22.26 -3.94
C ASP A 270 -5.33 -23.64 -4.52
N ASN A 271 -6.15 -24.62 -4.13
CA ASN A 271 -5.98 -25.98 -4.63
C ASN A 271 -6.08 -25.96 -6.16
N GLU A 272 -5.19 -26.72 -6.80
CA GLU A 272 -5.09 -26.80 -8.27
C GLU A 272 -4.60 -25.52 -8.94
N ALA A 273 -4.18 -24.48 -8.21
CA ALA A 273 -3.54 -23.33 -8.84
C ALA A 273 -2.17 -23.70 -9.47
N PRO A 274 -1.73 -22.98 -10.52
CA PRO A 274 -0.54 -23.34 -11.30
C PRO A 274 0.77 -23.39 -10.50
N PHE A 275 0.85 -22.68 -9.37
CA PHE A 275 2.02 -22.68 -8.48
C PHE A 275 1.77 -23.36 -7.14
N TYR A 276 0.61 -24.03 -6.99
CA TYR A 276 0.27 -24.77 -5.78
C TYR A 276 1.23 -25.94 -5.59
N ALA A 277 1.81 -26.03 -4.39
CA ALA A 277 2.62 -27.16 -3.98
C ALA A 277 1.84 -27.97 -2.95
N LYS A 278 1.68 -29.28 -3.22
CA LYS A 278 0.97 -30.16 -2.28
C LYS A 278 1.75 -30.26 -0.96
N PRO A 279 1.08 -30.60 0.16
CA PRO A 279 1.77 -30.87 1.40
C PRO A 279 2.90 -31.90 1.24
N GLY A 280 4.13 -31.51 1.56
CA GLY A 280 5.32 -32.35 1.41
C GLY A 280 6.11 -32.14 0.10
N GLU A 281 5.59 -31.39 -0.86
CA GLU A 281 6.30 -30.99 -2.07
C GLU A 281 7.08 -29.68 -1.87
N GLU A 282 8.11 -29.49 -2.69
CA GLU A 282 8.91 -28.26 -2.66
C GLU A 282 8.18 -27.13 -3.40
N ALA A 283 7.94 -26.01 -2.71
CA ALA A 283 7.23 -24.87 -3.25
C ALA A 283 7.88 -24.30 -4.51
N LEU A 284 7.08 -24.00 -5.54
CA LEU A 284 7.58 -23.38 -6.78
C LEU A 284 7.92 -21.89 -6.62
N VAL A 285 7.37 -21.24 -5.59
CA VAL A 285 7.54 -19.80 -5.37
C VAL A 285 8.25 -19.53 -4.05
N ASN A 286 9.32 -18.74 -4.10
CA ASN A 286 10.01 -18.27 -2.91
C ASN A 286 9.36 -17.03 -2.32
N TRP A 287 8.77 -17.15 -1.14
CA TRP A 287 8.18 -16.03 -0.40
C TRP A 287 9.15 -15.40 0.62
N LYS A 288 10.29 -16.04 0.93
CA LYS A 288 11.23 -15.57 1.98
C LYS A 288 12.22 -14.51 1.50
N SER A 289 12.60 -14.55 0.22
CA SER A 289 13.56 -13.61 -0.35
C SER A 289 13.22 -13.22 -1.78
N ASN A 290 13.66 -12.02 -2.18
CA ASN A 290 13.45 -11.51 -3.53
C ASN A 290 14.43 -12.08 -4.57
N THR A 291 15.39 -12.90 -4.14
CA THR A 291 16.36 -13.57 -5.00
C THR A 291 16.30 -15.09 -4.81
N LEU A 292 16.76 -15.81 -5.84
CA LEU A 292 16.87 -17.27 -5.84
C LEU A 292 18.33 -17.67 -5.84
N ALA A 293 18.69 -18.61 -4.96
CA ALA A 293 20.01 -19.22 -4.96
C ALA A 293 20.23 -20.07 -6.22
N PRO A 294 21.50 -20.26 -6.66
CA PRO A 294 21.81 -21.07 -7.84
C PRO A 294 21.22 -22.49 -7.81
N ARG A 295 21.16 -23.11 -6.63
CA ARG A 295 20.65 -24.48 -6.42
C ARG A 295 19.19 -24.56 -5.98
N SER A 296 18.45 -23.45 -5.95
CA SER A 296 17.04 -23.47 -5.57
C SER A 296 16.22 -24.19 -6.64
N LYS A 297 15.29 -25.07 -6.25
CA LYS A 297 14.34 -25.70 -7.19
C LYS A 297 13.05 -24.88 -7.36
N GLN A 298 12.96 -23.73 -6.71
CA GLN A 298 11.83 -22.81 -6.86
C GLN A 298 11.97 -22.10 -8.22
N LEU A 299 10.87 -21.93 -8.95
CA LEU A 299 10.86 -21.31 -10.28
C LEU A 299 11.00 -19.78 -10.21
N THR A 300 10.33 -19.14 -9.25
CA THR A 300 10.28 -17.68 -9.10
C THR A 300 10.16 -17.23 -7.64
N THR A 301 9.99 -15.93 -7.41
CA THR A 301 9.75 -15.34 -6.08
C THR A 301 8.36 -14.71 -6.02
N LEU A 302 7.78 -14.60 -4.81
CA LEU A 302 6.48 -13.97 -4.60
C LEU A 302 6.50 -12.52 -5.10
N SER A 303 7.62 -11.82 -4.89
CA SER A 303 7.79 -10.44 -5.39
C SER A 303 7.76 -10.36 -6.91
N ALA A 304 8.28 -11.36 -7.63
CA ALA A 304 8.25 -11.35 -9.09
C ALA A 304 6.89 -11.79 -9.63
N LEU A 305 6.24 -12.78 -8.99
CA LEU A 305 4.88 -13.18 -9.33
C LEU A 305 3.90 -12.01 -9.14
N TYR A 306 4.06 -11.22 -8.10
CA TYR A 306 3.32 -9.97 -7.88
C TYR A 306 3.51 -8.96 -9.03
N GLU A 307 4.75 -8.70 -9.43
CA GLU A 307 5.04 -7.76 -10.54
C GLU A 307 4.43 -8.24 -11.86
N MET A 308 4.57 -9.54 -12.15
CA MET A 308 3.98 -10.15 -13.34
C MET A 308 2.45 -10.08 -13.30
N SER A 309 1.84 -10.32 -12.13
CA SER A 309 0.39 -10.19 -11.96
C SER A 309 -0.09 -8.76 -12.22
N LYS A 310 0.64 -7.76 -11.74
CA LYS A 310 0.37 -6.33 -12.05
C LYS A 310 0.46 -6.04 -13.55
N ILE A 311 1.45 -6.59 -14.24
CA ILE A 311 1.62 -6.41 -15.69
C ILE A 311 0.45 -7.05 -16.47
N ILE A 312 0.07 -8.28 -16.12
CA ILE A 312 -1.00 -9.04 -16.78
C ILE A 312 -2.35 -8.35 -16.55
N LEU A 313 -2.68 -8.06 -15.29
CA LEU A 313 -3.97 -7.47 -14.92
C LEU A 313 -4.10 -6.02 -15.38
N GLY A 314 -3.00 -5.27 -15.43
CA GLY A 314 -3.00 -3.88 -15.89
C GLY A 314 -3.43 -3.67 -17.35
N GLN A 315 -3.63 -4.75 -18.13
CA GLN A 315 -4.25 -4.69 -19.45
C GLN A 315 -5.74 -4.38 -19.38
N SER A 316 -6.43 -4.83 -18.34
CA SER A 316 -7.83 -4.50 -18.12
C SER A 316 -7.93 -3.15 -17.38
N PRO A 317 -8.70 -2.17 -17.89
CA PRO A 317 -8.87 -0.89 -17.22
C PRO A 317 -9.35 -1.01 -15.76
N GLU A 318 -10.17 -2.03 -15.49
CA GLU A 318 -10.71 -2.34 -14.16
C GLU A 318 -9.63 -2.70 -13.12
N TYR A 319 -8.53 -3.34 -13.55
CA TYR A 319 -7.45 -3.79 -12.66
C TYR A 319 -6.16 -2.97 -12.80
N LYS A 320 -6.19 -1.79 -13.44
CA LYS A 320 -4.99 -0.95 -13.65
C LYS A 320 -4.41 -0.38 -12.35
N ASN A 321 -5.25 -0.16 -11.36
CA ASN A 321 -4.93 0.46 -10.08
C ASN A 321 -5.34 -0.45 -8.92
N PHE A 322 -5.11 -1.76 -9.05
CA PHE A 322 -5.59 -2.79 -8.12
C PHE A 322 -4.66 -2.99 -6.91
N ASP A 323 -3.94 -1.95 -6.50
CA ASP A 323 -3.00 -1.95 -5.36
C ASP A 323 -3.48 -1.04 -4.22
N GLU A 324 -2.97 -1.31 -3.02
CA GLU A 324 -3.36 -0.62 -1.77
C GLU A 324 -3.08 0.90 -1.75
N LYS A 325 -2.36 1.44 -2.74
CA LYS A 325 -2.14 2.90 -2.84
C LYS A 325 -3.28 3.61 -3.56
N HIS A 326 -4.00 2.89 -4.40
CA HIS A 326 -5.10 3.43 -5.19
C HIS A 326 -6.45 2.92 -4.69
N MET A 327 -6.45 1.76 -4.05
CA MET A 327 -7.62 1.19 -3.38
C MET A 327 -7.44 1.35 -1.88
N VAL A 328 -8.36 2.08 -1.26
CA VAL A 328 -8.32 2.32 0.19
C VAL A 328 -8.94 1.17 0.98
N ASN A 329 -9.82 0.40 0.33
CA ASN A 329 -10.47 -0.77 0.87
C ASN A 329 -10.13 -1.99 0.01
N ARG A 330 -10.09 -3.17 0.63
CA ARG A 330 -10.03 -4.47 -0.04
C ARG A 330 -10.96 -4.54 -1.26
N PRO A 331 -10.48 -5.03 -2.42
CA PRO A 331 -11.34 -5.30 -3.57
C PRO A 331 -12.46 -6.28 -3.24
N SER A 332 -13.58 -6.18 -3.95
CA SER A 332 -14.68 -7.12 -3.76
C SER A 332 -14.26 -8.54 -4.15
N ASP A 333 -14.88 -9.57 -3.55
CA ASP A 333 -14.57 -10.95 -3.93
C ASP A 333 -14.85 -11.21 -5.41
N VAL A 334 -15.85 -10.55 -6.00
CA VAL A 334 -16.13 -10.63 -7.45
C VAL A 334 -14.98 -10.08 -8.28
N ASP A 335 -14.40 -8.94 -7.89
CA ASP A 335 -13.25 -8.36 -8.60
C ASP A 335 -12.01 -9.23 -8.43
N LEU A 336 -11.80 -9.80 -7.24
CA LEU A 336 -10.70 -10.71 -6.94
C LEU A 336 -10.81 -12.01 -7.72
N ASP A 337 -12.02 -12.57 -7.84
CA ASP A 337 -12.29 -13.79 -8.60
C ASP A 337 -12.00 -13.54 -10.08
N GLY A 338 -12.53 -12.45 -10.66
CA GLY A 338 -12.25 -12.08 -12.06
C GLY A 338 -10.76 -11.83 -12.34
N ALA A 339 -10.06 -11.13 -11.46
CA ALA A 339 -8.62 -10.94 -11.57
C ALA A 339 -7.86 -12.28 -11.48
N THR A 340 -8.28 -13.16 -10.57
CA THR A 340 -7.66 -14.48 -10.39
C THR A 340 -7.86 -15.34 -11.63
N ASP A 341 -9.05 -15.35 -12.22
CA ASP A 341 -9.37 -16.13 -13.43
C ASP A 341 -8.51 -15.71 -14.64
N LEU A 342 -8.26 -14.41 -14.81
CA LEU A 342 -7.35 -13.91 -15.85
C LEU A 342 -5.91 -14.40 -15.62
N LEU A 343 -5.42 -14.35 -14.38
CA LEU A 343 -4.09 -14.84 -14.04
C LEU A 343 -3.97 -16.35 -14.21
N LEU A 344 -4.98 -17.12 -13.78
CA LEU A 344 -5.02 -18.57 -13.94
C LEU A 344 -4.95 -18.94 -15.43
N SER A 345 -5.79 -18.31 -16.25
CA SER A 345 -5.82 -18.54 -17.71
C SER A 345 -4.47 -18.25 -18.35
N PHE A 346 -3.85 -17.12 -18.00
CA PHE A 346 -2.53 -16.74 -18.52
C PHE A 346 -1.44 -17.75 -18.10
N TRP A 347 -1.37 -18.09 -16.82
CA TRP A 347 -0.32 -18.95 -16.30
C TRP A 347 -0.48 -20.40 -16.74
N TRP A 348 -1.70 -20.91 -16.92
CA TRP A 348 -1.90 -22.24 -17.49
C TRP A 348 -1.39 -22.34 -18.93
N ALA A 349 -1.66 -21.33 -19.76
CA ALA A 349 -1.11 -21.29 -21.11
C ALA A 349 0.42 -21.19 -21.07
N VAL A 350 1.00 -20.32 -20.24
CA VAL A 350 2.45 -20.14 -20.14
C VAL A 350 3.14 -21.39 -19.60
N LEU A 351 2.66 -22.01 -18.52
CA LEU A 351 3.31 -23.18 -17.93
C LEU A 351 3.08 -24.46 -18.75
N GLY A 352 1.97 -24.54 -19.49
CA GLY A 352 1.62 -25.69 -20.32
C GLY A 352 2.20 -25.65 -21.74
N GLU A 353 2.16 -24.50 -22.41
CA GLU A 353 2.51 -24.37 -23.83
C GLU A 353 3.93 -23.83 -24.07
N PHE A 354 4.50 -23.10 -23.11
CA PHE A 354 5.86 -22.58 -23.24
C PHE A 354 6.88 -23.66 -22.87
N LEU A 355 7.64 -24.13 -23.86
CA LEU A 355 8.51 -25.29 -23.74
C LEU A 355 9.48 -25.22 -22.56
N PRO A 356 10.14 -24.07 -22.24
CA PRO A 356 11.04 -23.98 -21.11
C PRO A 356 10.36 -24.31 -19.77
N TYR A 357 9.15 -23.82 -19.54
CA TYR A 357 8.45 -24.05 -18.28
C TYR A 357 7.78 -25.42 -18.22
N ALA A 358 7.13 -25.86 -19.30
CA ALA A 358 6.59 -27.21 -19.39
C ALA A 358 7.69 -28.27 -19.16
N THR A 359 8.89 -28.06 -19.72
CA THR A 359 10.04 -28.95 -19.51
C THR A 359 10.52 -28.91 -18.05
N ALA A 360 10.64 -27.72 -17.47
CA ALA A 360 11.11 -27.57 -16.09
C ALA A 360 10.18 -28.20 -15.05
N LEU A 361 8.87 -28.15 -15.30
CA LEU A 361 7.83 -28.68 -14.41
C LEU A 361 7.48 -30.15 -14.70
N SER A 362 8.10 -30.76 -15.72
CA SER A 362 7.92 -32.19 -16.01
C SER A 362 8.70 -33.07 -15.02
N GLY A 363 7.98 -33.73 -14.11
CA GLY A 363 8.56 -34.64 -13.13
C GLY A 363 8.99 -33.91 -11.86
N ASP A 364 10.17 -34.21 -11.34
CA ASP A 364 10.70 -33.48 -10.18
C ASP A 364 11.26 -32.10 -10.59
N HIS A 365 11.21 -31.14 -9.67
CA HIS A 365 11.67 -29.77 -9.90
C HIS A 365 13.21 -29.64 -10.00
N SER A 366 13.97 -30.75 -10.14
CA SER A 366 15.44 -30.70 -10.23
C SER A 366 15.92 -30.04 -11.52
N LYS A 367 15.15 -30.13 -12.61
CA LYS A 367 15.46 -29.50 -13.90
C LYS A 367 15.57 -27.99 -13.79
N ILE A 368 14.82 -27.35 -12.89
CA ILE A 368 14.90 -25.90 -12.64
C ILE A 368 16.33 -25.48 -12.25
N VAL A 369 17.05 -26.31 -11.49
CA VAL A 369 18.43 -26.02 -11.08
C VAL A 369 19.37 -26.02 -12.28
N GLU A 370 19.25 -27.04 -13.14
CA GLU A 370 20.05 -27.15 -14.36
C GLU A 370 19.74 -26.01 -15.33
N MET A 371 18.45 -25.69 -15.51
CA MET A 371 18.00 -24.66 -16.44
C MET A 371 18.34 -23.23 -15.97
N ARG A 372 18.64 -23.03 -14.68
CA ARG A 372 19.10 -21.75 -14.13
C ARG A 372 20.59 -21.48 -14.37
N LYS A 373 21.39 -22.49 -14.67
CA LYS A 373 22.83 -22.32 -14.95
C LYS A 373 23.01 -21.37 -16.12
N ASP A 374 24.00 -20.48 -16.02
CA ASP A 374 24.11 -19.33 -16.92
C ASP A 374 24.31 -19.75 -18.39
N GLU A 375 24.93 -20.91 -18.61
CA GLU A 375 25.19 -21.52 -19.91
C GLU A 375 23.97 -22.20 -20.54
N HIS A 376 22.89 -22.41 -19.78
CA HIS A 376 21.72 -23.12 -20.28
C HIS A 376 20.98 -22.29 -21.34
N ALA A 377 20.37 -22.97 -22.31
CA ALA A 377 19.66 -22.34 -23.44
C ALA A 377 18.48 -21.44 -23.02
N TYR A 378 17.94 -21.67 -21.82
CA TYR A 378 16.81 -20.93 -21.24
C TYR A 378 17.16 -20.13 -19.99
N SER A 379 18.44 -19.94 -19.69
CA SER A 379 18.90 -19.46 -18.38
C SER A 379 18.30 -18.13 -17.92
N LEU A 380 17.95 -17.23 -18.84
CA LEU A 380 17.31 -15.96 -18.54
C LEU A 380 15.90 -16.13 -17.96
N LEU A 381 15.14 -17.14 -18.43
CA LEU A 381 13.75 -17.41 -18.03
C LEU A 381 13.62 -18.03 -16.64
N PHE A 382 14.73 -18.42 -16.02
CA PHE A 382 14.81 -18.95 -14.65
C PHE A 382 15.39 -17.94 -13.65
N LYS A 383 15.43 -16.67 -14.06
CA LYS A 383 15.80 -15.52 -13.23
C LYS A 383 14.56 -14.61 -13.11
N PRO A 384 14.19 -14.16 -11.90
CA PRO A 384 12.98 -13.37 -11.70
C PRO A 384 12.89 -12.11 -12.58
N ALA A 385 14.00 -11.41 -12.80
CA ALA A 385 14.01 -10.22 -13.66
C ALA A 385 13.74 -10.56 -15.14
N GLY A 386 14.24 -11.70 -15.62
CA GLY A 386 14.00 -12.17 -16.98
C GLY A 386 12.56 -12.61 -17.19
N GLN A 387 11.95 -13.24 -16.18
CA GLN A 387 10.53 -13.60 -16.18
C GLN A 387 9.62 -12.37 -16.30
N ILE A 388 9.91 -11.32 -15.50
CA ILE A 388 9.17 -10.06 -15.57
C ILE A 388 9.31 -9.45 -16.98
N ALA A 389 10.53 -9.37 -17.52
CA ALA A 389 10.75 -8.83 -18.86
C ALA A 389 10.05 -9.65 -19.96
N PHE A 390 10.04 -10.97 -19.83
CA PHE A 390 9.32 -11.87 -20.74
C PHE A 390 7.80 -11.63 -20.72
N VAL A 391 7.18 -11.61 -19.54
CA VAL A 391 5.74 -11.32 -19.41
C VAL A 391 5.40 -9.93 -19.93
N SER A 392 6.19 -8.90 -19.58
CA SER A 392 6.03 -7.56 -20.15
C SER A 392 6.16 -7.55 -21.67
N GLY A 393 7.08 -8.33 -22.24
CA GLY A 393 7.28 -8.42 -23.69
C GLY A 393 6.13 -9.11 -24.42
N LEU A 394 5.56 -10.18 -23.85
CA LEU A 394 4.36 -10.84 -24.38
C LEU A 394 3.18 -9.85 -24.44
N ILE A 395 2.96 -9.14 -23.34
CA ILE A 395 1.88 -8.18 -23.21
C ILE A 395 2.08 -6.98 -24.16
N ALA A 396 3.30 -6.46 -24.29
CA ALA A 396 3.62 -5.41 -25.24
C ALA A 396 3.42 -5.86 -26.70
N ALA A 397 3.85 -7.07 -27.06
CA ALA A 397 3.62 -7.63 -28.39
C ALA A 397 2.12 -7.75 -28.72
N GLN A 398 1.34 -8.24 -27.76
CA GLN A 398 -0.11 -8.34 -27.89
C GLN A 398 -0.75 -6.96 -28.07
N ALA A 399 -0.34 -5.95 -27.29
CA ALA A 399 -0.88 -4.60 -27.39
C ALA A 399 -0.55 -3.92 -28.74
N MET A 400 0.66 -4.13 -29.28
CA MET A 400 1.09 -3.55 -30.56
C MET A 400 0.46 -4.23 -31.77
N THR A 401 0.24 -5.54 -31.71
CA THR A 401 -0.06 -6.34 -32.92
C THR A 401 -1.38 -7.09 -32.88
N GLY A 402 -2.03 -7.19 -31.72
CA GLY A 402 -3.25 -7.96 -31.51
C GLY A 402 -3.07 -9.48 -31.57
N LEU A 403 -1.83 -9.99 -31.62
CA LEU A 403 -1.56 -11.43 -31.61
C LEU A 403 -1.99 -12.07 -30.28
N GLY A 404 -2.61 -13.25 -30.36
CA GLY A 404 -3.01 -14.02 -29.18
C GLY A 404 -1.81 -14.64 -28.45
N LEU A 405 -1.99 -14.91 -27.15
CA LEU A 405 -0.94 -15.44 -26.27
C LEU A 405 -0.30 -16.72 -26.82
N ASN A 406 -1.09 -17.71 -27.26
CA ASN A 406 -0.56 -18.99 -27.73
C ASN A 406 0.36 -18.83 -28.96
N GLU A 407 0.00 -17.96 -29.90
CA GLU A 407 0.85 -17.65 -31.06
C GLU A 407 2.15 -16.99 -30.63
N LEU A 408 2.09 -16.07 -29.65
CA LEU A 408 3.28 -15.44 -29.08
C LEU A 408 4.17 -16.46 -28.35
N LEU A 409 3.61 -17.44 -27.65
CA LEU A 409 4.37 -18.51 -27.00
C LEU A 409 5.05 -19.44 -28.01
N VAL A 410 4.36 -19.78 -29.11
CA VAL A 410 4.96 -20.53 -30.22
C VAL A 410 6.15 -19.79 -30.84
N ARG A 411 6.04 -18.47 -30.99
CA ARG A 411 7.14 -17.61 -31.47
C ARG A 411 8.26 -17.51 -30.43
N ALA A 412 7.93 -17.39 -29.15
CA ALA A 412 8.89 -17.33 -28.05
C ALA A 412 9.75 -18.59 -27.93
N ASN A 413 9.19 -19.77 -28.26
CA ASN A 413 9.94 -21.04 -28.31
C ASN A 413 11.09 -21.04 -29.34
N LYS A 414 11.07 -20.12 -30.32
CA LYS A 414 12.12 -19.99 -31.35
C LYS A 414 13.24 -19.02 -30.95
N LEU A 415 13.10 -18.33 -29.82
CA LEU A 415 14.09 -17.35 -29.36
C LEU A 415 15.19 -18.00 -28.51
N HIS A 416 16.36 -17.37 -28.51
CA HIS A 416 17.51 -17.78 -27.71
C HIS A 416 17.48 -17.09 -26.34
N TRP A 417 17.06 -17.82 -25.31
CA TRP A 417 16.88 -17.30 -23.95
C TRP A 417 18.07 -17.51 -23.01
N SER A 418 19.25 -17.80 -23.57
CA SER A 418 20.47 -17.92 -22.77
C SER A 418 20.95 -16.53 -22.36
N MET A 419 21.32 -16.35 -21.10
CA MET A 419 21.96 -15.11 -20.62
C MET A 419 23.31 -14.82 -21.29
N ALA A 420 23.92 -15.80 -21.96
CA ALA A 420 25.12 -15.61 -22.76
C ALA A 420 24.82 -15.03 -24.15
N ASP A 421 23.55 -14.96 -24.55
CA ASP A 421 23.17 -14.45 -25.85
C ASP A 421 23.37 -12.92 -25.95
N LYS A 422 23.98 -12.48 -27.05
CA LYS A 422 24.30 -11.08 -27.35
C LYS A 422 23.08 -10.17 -27.40
N HIS A 423 21.89 -10.68 -27.73
CA HIS A 423 20.66 -9.89 -27.79
C HIS A 423 20.33 -9.24 -26.45
N TRP A 424 20.74 -9.85 -25.35
CA TRP A 424 20.42 -9.39 -23.99
C TRP A 424 21.46 -8.42 -23.42
N VAL A 425 22.64 -8.30 -24.03
CA VAL A 425 23.71 -7.40 -23.58
C VAL A 425 23.30 -5.94 -23.79
N ASN A 426 23.57 -5.08 -22.80
CA ASN A 426 23.11 -3.68 -22.71
C ASN A 426 21.58 -3.50 -22.55
N PHE A 427 20.85 -4.60 -22.54
CA PHE A 427 19.46 -4.67 -22.09
C PHE A 427 19.46 -5.22 -20.66
N ILE A 428 18.87 -6.40 -20.44
CA ILE A 428 18.78 -7.01 -19.12
C ILE A 428 20.12 -7.56 -18.62
N MET A 429 21.09 -7.81 -19.51
CA MET A 429 22.44 -8.25 -19.17
C MET A 429 23.43 -7.08 -19.30
N ASN A 430 24.18 -6.81 -18.23
CA ASN A 430 25.34 -5.92 -18.31
C ASN A 430 26.49 -6.60 -19.09
N PRO A 431 27.44 -5.83 -19.66
CA PRO A 431 28.62 -6.39 -20.33
C PRO A 431 29.46 -7.34 -19.47
N ASN A 432 29.43 -7.16 -18.13
CA ASN A 432 30.09 -8.05 -17.17
C ASN A 432 29.29 -9.33 -16.84
N ARG A 433 28.24 -9.64 -17.62
CA ARG A 433 27.35 -10.80 -17.46
C ARG A 433 26.52 -10.82 -16.17
N THR A 434 26.32 -9.66 -15.53
CA THR A 434 25.38 -9.53 -14.41
C THR A 434 24.01 -9.04 -14.88
N ILE A 435 22.95 -9.44 -14.19
CA ILE A 435 21.58 -8.97 -14.49
C ILE A 435 21.38 -7.55 -13.98
N ASN A 436 20.82 -6.69 -14.84
CA ASN A 436 20.38 -5.35 -14.50
C ASN A 436 18.86 -5.32 -14.35
N ALA A 437 18.38 -5.41 -13.11
CA ALA A 437 16.96 -5.53 -12.81
C ALA A 437 16.21 -4.19 -12.67
N ARG A 438 16.81 -3.06 -13.09
CA ARG A 438 16.16 -1.73 -13.01
C ARG A 438 14.92 -1.66 -13.89
N ALA A 439 13.91 -0.90 -13.49
CA ALA A 439 12.63 -0.80 -14.19
C ALA A 439 12.80 -0.34 -15.65
N ASP A 440 13.56 0.73 -15.89
CA ASP A 440 13.84 1.26 -17.23
C ASP A 440 14.54 0.25 -18.15
N ILE A 441 15.38 -0.63 -17.57
CA ILE A 441 16.04 -1.71 -18.30
C ILE A 441 15.05 -2.83 -18.63
N ARG A 442 14.19 -3.21 -17.69
CA ARG A 442 13.14 -4.22 -17.94
C ARG A 442 12.18 -3.75 -19.02
N ASP A 443 11.77 -2.49 -19.00
CA ASP A 443 10.88 -1.90 -20.01
C ASP A 443 11.53 -1.93 -21.40
N ARG A 444 12.79 -1.51 -21.52
CA ARG A 444 13.53 -1.62 -22.79
C ARG A 444 13.69 -3.07 -23.25
N THR A 445 13.95 -3.99 -22.33
CA THR A 445 14.05 -5.42 -22.65
C THR A 445 12.72 -5.99 -23.13
N ALA A 446 11.60 -5.58 -22.52
CA ALA A 446 10.26 -5.97 -22.93
C ALA A 446 9.95 -5.49 -24.36
N GLN A 447 10.32 -4.26 -24.72
CA GLN A 447 10.18 -3.74 -26.08
C GLN A 447 11.01 -4.54 -27.10
N LEU A 448 12.24 -4.91 -26.74
CA LEU A 448 13.06 -5.79 -27.57
C LEU A 448 12.42 -7.17 -27.74
N ILE A 449 11.92 -7.77 -26.67
CA ILE A 449 11.20 -9.06 -26.72
C ILE A 449 9.97 -8.94 -27.61
N ALA A 450 9.18 -7.86 -27.48
CA ALA A 450 8.01 -7.65 -28.31
C ALA A 450 8.36 -7.61 -29.81
N TYR A 451 9.42 -6.89 -30.18
CA TYR A 451 9.93 -6.88 -31.56
C TYR A 451 10.39 -8.26 -32.02
N LEU A 452 11.15 -8.99 -31.21
CA LEU A 452 11.63 -10.33 -31.55
C LEU A 452 10.47 -11.32 -31.75
N LEU A 453 9.35 -11.13 -31.05
CA LEU A 453 8.16 -11.96 -31.20
C LEU A 453 7.30 -11.56 -32.39
N ALA A 454 7.08 -10.26 -32.62
CA ALA A 454 5.99 -9.79 -33.48
C ALA A 454 6.40 -8.68 -34.46
N GLY A 455 7.69 -8.43 -34.69
CA GLY A 455 8.16 -7.35 -35.55
C GLY A 455 7.70 -7.45 -37.01
N ASP A 456 7.30 -8.63 -37.49
CA ASP A 456 6.67 -8.82 -38.83
C ASP A 456 5.23 -8.29 -38.90
N LYS A 457 4.62 -8.00 -37.75
CA LYS A 457 3.25 -7.49 -37.61
C LYS A 457 3.20 -6.06 -37.05
N MET A 458 4.35 -5.50 -36.68
CA MET A 458 4.46 -4.12 -36.21
C MET A 458 4.40 -3.12 -37.37
N THR A 459 3.95 -1.91 -37.08
CA THR A 459 4.02 -0.79 -38.01
C THR A 459 5.48 -0.35 -38.22
N PRO A 460 5.81 0.29 -39.36
CA PRO A 460 7.14 0.83 -39.60
C PRO A 460 7.65 1.75 -38.47
N ASP A 461 6.76 2.60 -37.93
CA ASP A 461 7.09 3.55 -36.87
C ASP A 461 7.44 2.87 -35.54
N GLU A 462 6.73 1.79 -35.19
CA GLU A 462 7.03 0.97 -34.01
C GLU A 462 8.39 0.27 -34.17
N VAL A 463 8.65 -0.30 -35.35
CA VAL A 463 9.94 -0.93 -35.66
C VAL A 463 11.08 0.08 -35.60
N GLU A 464 10.91 1.27 -36.18
CA GLU A 464 11.91 2.35 -36.15
C GLU A 464 12.20 2.80 -34.72
N THR A 465 11.16 2.92 -33.87
CA THR A 465 11.30 3.29 -32.45
C THR A 465 12.15 2.26 -31.69
N ILE A 466 11.86 0.97 -31.86
CA ILE A 466 12.59 -0.11 -31.18
C ILE A 466 14.01 -0.22 -31.73
N GLN A 467 14.21 -0.01 -33.04
CA GLN A 467 15.52 0.03 -33.66
C GLN A 467 16.37 1.19 -33.15
N ALA A 468 15.80 2.39 -33.01
CA ALA A 468 16.47 3.54 -32.42
C ALA A 468 16.89 3.28 -30.96
N MET A 469 16.02 2.65 -30.17
CA MET A 469 16.32 2.22 -28.81
C MET A 469 17.49 1.22 -28.78
N TYR A 470 17.47 0.20 -29.64
CA TYR A 470 18.53 -0.81 -29.71
C TYR A 470 19.88 -0.23 -30.12
N ASN A 471 19.89 0.65 -31.13
CA ASN A 471 21.10 1.32 -31.59
C ASN A 471 21.67 2.23 -30.49
N SER A 472 20.81 2.92 -29.75
CA SER A 472 21.23 3.75 -28.61
C SER A 472 21.82 2.92 -27.48
N ALA A 473 21.24 1.75 -27.16
CA ALA A 473 21.74 0.87 -26.11
C ALA A 473 23.11 0.27 -26.44
N ASN A 474 23.37 0.01 -27.72
CA ASN A 474 24.63 -0.57 -28.21
C ASN A 474 25.65 0.45 -28.70
N LEU A 475 25.42 1.76 -28.48
CA LEU A 475 26.31 2.85 -28.89
C LEU A 475 26.67 2.84 -30.39
N VAL A 476 25.74 2.40 -31.24
CA VAL A 476 25.94 2.34 -32.69
C VAL A 476 26.04 3.78 -33.24
N PRO A 477 27.16 4.17 -33.90
CA PRO A 477 27.35 5.52 -34.42
C PRO A 477 26.24 5.95 -35.39
N SER A 478 25.87 7.25 -35.38
CA SER A 478 24.84 7.78 -36.29
C SER A 478 25.14 7.55 -37.77
N ALA A 479 26.42 7.47 -38.14
CA ALA A 479 26.89 7.27 -39.51
C ALA A 479 26.79 5.82 -40.01
N SER A 480 26.55 4.83 -39.15
CA SER A 480 26.41 3.40 -39.51
C SER A 480 24.98 2.86 -39.41
N ARG A 481 23.99 3.74 -39.15
CA ARG A 481 22.56 3.40 -38.93
C ARG A 481 21.81 2.76 -40.11
N GLY A 482 22.50 2.36 -41.19
CA GLY A 482 21.92 1.61 -42.30
C GLY A 482 22.80 0.48 -42.85
N THR A 483 23.98 0.23 -42.26
CA THR A 483 24.98 -0.71 -42.78
C THR A 483 25.34 -1.86 -41.83
N GLU A 484 25.09 -1.71 -40.52
CA GLU A 484 25.12 -2.86 -39.60
C GLU A 484 23.81 -3.64 -39.67
N GLN A 485 23.92 -4.96 -39.79
CA GLN A 485 22.81 -5.89 -39.88
C GLN A 485 21.97 -5.81 -38.59
N TRP A 486 20.91 -4.99 -38.62
CA TRP A 486 19.85 -4.94 -37.61
C TRP A 486 19.37 -6.36 -37.31
N LEU A 487 18.85 -6.58 -36.10
CA LEU A 487 18.31 -7.87 -35.67
C LEU A 487 17.25 -8.34 -36.67
N SER A 488 17.65 -9.26 -37.55
CA SER A 488 16.73 -9.99 -38.39
C SER A 488 15.80 -10.77 -37.48
N LEU A 489 14.49 -10.70 -37.75
CA LEU A 489 13.55 -11.59 -37.10
C LEU A 489 14.06 -13.03 -37.23
N PRO A 490 13.87 -13.87 -36.20
CA PRO A 490 14.21 -15.28 -36.30
C PRO A 490 13.59 -15.83 -37.59
N THR A 491 14.42 -16.19 -38.56
CA THR A 491 13.92 -16.85 -39.76
C THR A 491 13.35 -18.19 -39.33
N SER A 492 12.24 -18.61 -39.93
CA SER A 492 11.64 -19.92 -39.69
C SER A 492 12.58 -21.01 -40.22
N ALA A 493 13.67 -21.27 -39.52
CA ALA A 493 14.52 -22.42 -39.76
C ALA A 493 13.77 -23.63 -39.18
N ALA A 494 13.26 -24.46 -40.09
CA ALA A 494 12.78 -25.78 -39.78
C ALA A 494 13.88 -26.58 -39.08
N HIS A 495 13.57 -27.16 -37.91
CA HIS A 495 13.67 -28.60 -37.63
C HIS A 495 13.11 -28.93 -36.25
#